data_AF-A0A2S9G5D5-F1
#
_entry.id   AF-A0A2S9G5D5-F1
#
_cell.length_a   1.000
_cell.length_b   1.000
_cell.length_c   1.000
_cell.angle_alpha   90.00
_cell.angle_beta   90.00
_cell.angle_gamma   90.00
#
_symmetry.space_group_name_H-M   'P 1'
#
loop_
_entity.id
_entity.type
_entity.pdbx_description
1 polymer ?
#
loop_
_entity_poly.entity_id
_entity_poly.type
_entity_poly.pdbx_seq_one_letter_code
_entity_poly.pdbx_strand_id
1 'polypeptide(L)'
;LDPKFSNSNAQTSSDYHGVVVTYAQVASHPARHRVRTENRRTPVVFDEIHHGGDAKSWGDAIREAFDDATRRLALTGTPFRSDDS
;
A
#
# COMPACT_ATOMS: atom_id res chain seq x y z
N LEU A 1 -11.39 -7.88 4.87
CA LEU A 1 -10.03 -7.35 5.04
C LEU A 1 -9.85 -7.02 6.51
N ASP A 2 -8.68 -7.24 7.09
CA ASP A 2 -8.39 -6.95 8.50
C ASP A 2 -8.05 -5.45 8.66
N PRO A 3 -8.91 -4.64 9.31
CA PRO A 3 -8.65 -3.22 9.54
C PRO A 3 -7.77 -2.96 10.78
N LYS A 4 -7.51 -3.99 11.59
CA LYS A 4 -6.73 -3.90 12.83
C LYS A 4 -5.28 -4.37 12.64
N PHE A 5 -4.89 -4.68 11.41
CA PHE A 5 -3.54 -5.11 11.10
C PHE A 5 -2.51 -4.02 11.43
N SER A 6 -1.42 -4.42 12.08
CA SER A 6 -0.25 -3.61 12.36
C SER A 6 1.01 -4.31 11.87
N ASN A 7 2.08 -3.54 11.64
CA ASN A 7 3.39 -4.07 11.30
C ASN A 7 4.03 -4.91 12.42
N SER A 8 3.48 -4.88 13.64
CA SER A 8 3.84 -5.79 14.72
C SER A 8 3.20 -7.19 14.61
N ASN A 9 2.11 -7.36 13.85
CA ASN A 9 1.42 -8.65 13.72
C ASN A 9 2.24 -9.63 12.88
N ALA A 10 2.69 -10.76 13.43
CA ALA A 10 3.51 -11.73 12.69
C ALA A 10 2.83 -12.30 11.43
N GLN A 11 1.51 -12.51 11.48
CA GLN A 11 0.68 -12.99 10.36
C GLN A 11 -0.70 -12.31 10.39
N THR A 12 -1.39 -12.29 9.25
CA THR A 12 -2.82 -11.93 9.21
C THR A 12 -3.64 -13.12 9.68
N SER A 13 -4.69 -12.89 10.48
CA SER A 13 -5.62 -13.95 10.87
C SER A 13 -6.18 -14.66 9.63
N SER A 14 -6.37 -15.98 9.73
CA SER A 14 -7.02 -16.79 8.69
C SER A 14 -8.44 -16.33 8.37
N ASP A 15 -9.07 -15.57 9.27
CA ASP A 15 -10.42 -15.04 9.09
C ASP A 15 -10.48 -13.92 8.03
N TYR A 16 -9.34 -13.42 7.56
CA TYR A 16 -9.25 -12.34 6.59
C TYR A 16 -8.40 -12.69 5.36
N HIS A 17 -8.92 -12.38 4.18
CA HIS A 17 -8.20 -12.55 2.90
C HIS A 17 -7.08 -11.52 2.66
N GLY A 18 -7.03 -10.44 3.44
CA GLY A 18 -6.13 -9.30 3.22
C GLY A 18 -6.21 -8.29 4.36
N VAL A 19 -5.48 -7.18 4.22
CA VAL A 19 -5.32 -6.15 5.25
C VAL A 19 -5.72 -4.78 4.72
N VAL A 20 -6.15 -3.89 5.60
CA VAL A 20 -6.29 -2.45 5.31
C VAL A 20 -5.20 -1.73 6.08
N VAL A 21 -4.41 -0.90 5.39
CA VAL A 21 -3.27 -0.18 5.97
C VAL A 21 -3.21 1.24 5.43
N THR A 22 -2.69 2.16 6.24
CA THR A 22 -2.43 3.54 5.81
C THR A 22 -1.12 3.64 5.04
N TYR A 23 -0.96 4.71 4.25
CA TYR A 23 0.32 5.02 3.60
C TYR A 23 1.47 5.12 4.61
N ALA A 24 1.24 5.74 5.76
CA ALA A 24 2.24 5.85 6.82
C ALA A 24 2.64 4.47 7.39
N GLN A 25 1.68 3.54 7.55
CA GLN A 25 2.00 2.17 7.97
C GLN A 25 2.87 1.47 6.92
N VAL A 26 2.52 1.57 5.63
CA VAL A 26 3.34 0.99 4.55
C VAL A 26 4.75 1.60 4.54
N ALA A 27 4.84 2.93 4.61
CA ALA A 27 6.10 3.67 4.62
C ALA A 27 7.01 3.32 5.80
N SER A 28 6.45 2.93 6.95
CA SER A 28 7.26 2.53 8.10
C SER A 28 8.03 1.22 7.87
N HIS A 29 7.51 0.29 7.05
CA HIS A 29 8.11 -1.03 6.80
C HIS A 29 7.73 -1.62 5.41
N PRO A 30 8.14 -1.00 4.30
CA PRO A 30 7.69 -1.40 2.95
C PRO A 30 8.07 -2.83 2.58
N ALA A 31 9.28 -3.29 2.93
CA ALA A 31 9.75 -4.65 2.68
C ALA A 31 8.82 -5.75 3.23
N ARG A 32 8.13 -5.50 4.35
CA ARG A 32 7.16 -6.45 4.93
C ARG A 32 5.96 -6.66 4.01
N HIS A 33 5.48 -5.57 3.41
CA HIS A 33 4.39 -5.61 2.44
C HIS A 33 4.85 -6.24 1.13
N ARG A 34 6.08 -5.94 0.68
CA ARG A 34 6.70 -6.60 -0.49
C ARG A 34 6.73 -8.11 -0.33
N VAL A 35 7.30 -8.63 0.76
CA VAL A 35 7.36 -10.07 1.04
C VAL A 35 5.96 -10.71 1.03
N ARG A 36 4.95 -10.01 1.53
CA ARG A 36 3.55 -10.50 1.47
C ARG A 36 3.04 -10.55 0.04
N THR A 37 3.27 -9.49 -0.73
CA THR A 37 2.84 -9.33 -2.13
C THR A 37 3.52 -10.34 -3.04
N GLU A 38 4.80 -10.64 -2.84
CA GLU A 38 5.55 -11.66 -3.59
C GLU A 38 5.03 -13.08 -3.30
N ASN A 39 4.73 -13.38 -2.03
CA ASN A 39 4.33 -14.73 -1.62
C ASN A 39 2.86 -15.08 -1.92
N ARG A 40 2.04 -14.10 -2.31
CA ARG A 40 0.60 -14.32 -2.57
C ARG A 40 0.14 -13.47 -3.74
N ARG A 41 -0.70 -14.03 -4.62
CA ARG A 41 -1.39 -13.26 -5.67
C ARG A 41 -2.23 -12.16 -5.03
N THR A 42 -1.72 -10.93 -5.06
CA THR A 42 -2.25 -9.81 -4.30
C THR A 42 -2.76 -8.72 -5.25
N PRO A 43 -4.08 -8.43 -5.28
CA PRO A 43 -4.57 -7.17 -5.80
C PRO A 43 -4.40 -6.06 -4.75
N VAL A 44 -4.01 -4.87 -5.18
CA VAL A 44 -3.85 -3.69 -4.32
C VAL A 44 -4.76 -2.58 -4.81
N VAL A 45 -5.47 -1.94 -3.88
CA VAL A 45 -6.28 -0.75 -4.12
C VAL A 45 -5.67 0.41 -3.35
N PHE A 46 -5.31 1.47 -4.06
CA PHE A 46 -4.80 2.71 -3.48
C PHE A 46 -5.93 3.73 -3.47
N ASP A 47 -6.36 4.13 -2.28
CA ASP A 47 -7.36 5.19 -2.10
C ASP A 47 -6.67 6.55 -2.01
N GLU A 48 -7.27 7.57 -2.62
CA GLU A 48 -6.72 8.91 -2.83
C GLU A 48 -5.20 8.93 -3.08
N ILE A 49 -4.79 8.21 -4.13
CA ILE A 49 -3.37 7.97 -4.45
C ILE A 49 -2.54 9.25 -4.62
N HIS A 50 -3.17 10.39 -4.90
CA HIS A 50 -2.48 11.67 -5.02
C HIS A 50 -1.72 12.04 -3.73
N HIS A 51 -2.24 11.68 -2.55
CA HIS A 51 -1.55 11.86 -1.28
C HIS A 51 -0.29 10.99 -1.14
N GLY A 52 -0.22 9.88 -1.87
CA GLY A 52 0.98 9.05 -1.96
C GLY A 52 2.16 9.78 -2.63
N GLY A 53 1.89 10.80 -3.45
CA GLY A 53 2.91 11.67 -4.04
C GLY A 53 3.28 12.89 -3.20
N ASP A 54 2.42 13.30 -2.24
CA ASP A 54 2.65 14.48 -1.39
C ASP A 54 3.91 14.37 -0.53
N ALA A 55 4.29 13.14 -0.16
CA ALA A 55 5.56 12.82 0.47
C ALA A 55 6.33 11.86 -0.43
N LYS A 56 7.48 12.30 -0.99
CA LYS A 56 8.34 11.45 -1.82
C LYS A 56 8.63 10.07 -1.18
N SER A 57 8.78 10.04 0.15
CA SER A 57 9.01 8.81 0.92
C SER A 57 7.83 7.82 0.87
N TRP A 58 6.58 8.29 0.75
CA TRP A 58 5.42 7.42 0.63
C TRP A 58 5.35 6.80 -0.77
N GLY A 59 5.62 7.59 -1.81
CA GLY A 59 5.67 7.14 -3.20
C GLY A 59 6.68 6.01 -3.40
N ASP A 60 7.89 6.18 -2.87
CA ASP A 60 8.93 5.13 -2.93
C ASP A 60 8.53 3.88 -2.15
N ALA A 61 7.94 4.05 -0.96
CA ALA A 61 7.52 2.93 -0.13
C ALA A 61 6.38 2.10 -0.73
N ILE A 62 5.35 2.75 -1.32
CA ILE A 62 4.26 2.01 -1.98
C ILE A 62 4.76 1.29 -3.23
N ARG A 63 5.74 1.87 -3.94
CA ARG A 63 6.38 1.21 -5.07
C ARG A 63 7.13 -0.02 -4.60
N GLU A 64 7.99 0.09 -3.59
CA GLU A 64 8.71 -1.05 -3.01
C GLU A 64 7.75 -2.14 -2.52
N ALA A 65 6.68 -1.76 -1.82
CA ALA A 65 5.74 -2.68 -1.19
C ALA A 65 4.89 -3.49 -2.19
N PHE A 66 4.57 -2.91 -3.36
CA PHE A 66 3.48 -3.40 -4.19
C PHE A 66 3.82 -3.49 -5.69
N ASP A 67 5.09 -3.37 -6.11
CA ASP A 67 5.43 -3.47 -7.54
C ASP A 67 5.06 -4.83 -8.14
N ASP A 68 5.24 -5.91 -7.36
CA ASP A 68 4.89 -7.29 -7.73
C ASP A 68 3.40 -7.62 -7.57
N ALA A 69 2.56 -6.64 -7.19
CA ALA A 69 1.13 -6.87 -7.07
C ALA A 69 0.53 -7.31 -8.42
N THR A 70 -0.30 -8.35 -8.39
CA THR A 70 -0.89 -8.93 -9.61
C THR A 70 -1.74 -7.90 -10.36
N ARG A 71 -2.41 -7.01 -9.62
CA ARG A 71 -3.19 -5.88 -10.14
C ARG A 71 -3.07 -4.72 -9.16
N ARG A 72 -3.00 -3.49 -9.69
CA ARG A 72 -2.97 -2.24 -8.92
C ARG A 72 -4.11 -1.35 -9.43
N LEU A 73 -5.04 -0.99 -8.56
CA LEU A 73 -6.11 -0.03 -8.83
C LEU A 73 -5.82 1.24 -8.04
N ALA A 74 -5.72 2.38 -8.71
CA ALA A 74 -5.53 3.68 -8.08
C ALA A 74 -6.83 4.48 -8.20
N LEU A 75 -7.34 4.96 -7.07
CA LEU A 75 -8.54 5.78 -6.96
C LEU A 75 -8.15 7.18 -6.51
N THR A 76 -8.80 8.19 -7.10
CA THR A 76 -8.70 9.56 -6.60
C THR A 76 -9.82 10.45 -7.14
N GLY A 77 -10.28 11.40 -6.33
CA GLY A 77 -11.13 12.51 -6.76
C GLY A 77 -10.35 13.69 -7.39
N THR A 78 -9.04 13.79 -7.15
CA THR A 78 -8.19 14.90 -7.61
C THR A 78 -6.88 14.37 -8.20
N PRO A 79 -6.79 14.23 -9.54
CA PRO A 79 -5.60 13.72 -10.20
C PRO A 79 -4.32 14.51 -9.86
N PHE A 80 -3.17 13.83 -9.94
CA PHE A 80 -1.86 14.48 -9.79
C PHE A 80 -1.76 15.70 -10.72
N ARG A 81 -1.38 16.85 -10.15
CA ARG A 81 -1.11 18.06 -10.92
C ARG A 81 0.33 18.00 -11.44
N SER A 82 0.50 18.35 -12.71
CA SER A 82 1.80 18.44 -13.39
C SER A 82 2.43 19.84 -13.33
N ASP A 83 1.69 20.81 -12.77
CA ASP A 83 2.12 22.20 -12.73
C ASP A 83 2.85 22.40 -11.40
N ASP A 84 4.19 22.48 -11.48
CA ASP A 84 5.09 22.71 -10.35
C ASP A 84 4.57 23.86 -9.46
N SER A 85 4.59 23.64 -8.15
CA SER A 85 4.63 24.71 -7.14
C SER A 85 5.88 24.54 -6.30
#